data_AF-B7WZ89-F1
#
_entry.id   AF-B7WZ89-F1
#
_cell.length_a   1.000
_cell.length_b   1.000
_cell.length_c   1.000
_cell.angle_alpha   90.00
_cell.angle_beta   90.00
_cell.angle_gamma   90.00
#
_symmetry.space_group_name_H-M   'P 1'
#
loop_
_entity.id
_entity.type
_entity.pdbx_description
1 polymer ?
#
loop_
_entity_poly.entity_id
_entity_poly.type
_entity_poly.pdbx_seq_one_letter_code
_entity_poly.pdbx_strand_id
1 'polypeptide(L)'
;MSTSSNQPSGADAQRGDAQRSGAQRIGIPRETFPLEKRVATVPDVVEKLVKLGFSVAIESGAGDAANFSDEAYRAAGAEVLPTAAALWAGADIIFKVRPPTQEEVALMREGQILIDFIWPAQNPDLMQQLEARKVTVLAIDALPRTLSRAQKMDALTSMAGVSGYRAVIEAANAFGRYFNGQITAAGKVPPAKVFIAGAGVAGLSAIGTAANLGAIVRANDTRAEVADQVTSLGGEFVKVDYEEDGAGGGGYAKVMSEGFQAAQRQMYAQQAREADIIITTALIPGKPAPKLITAEMVQSMKPGSVIVDMAAEQGGNCELTVPNEAVVRHGVTIIGYTDLASRLAKQSSTLYATNLLRLTEELCKAKDGVAVVNMEDDAIRGLTVVKDGEITWPAPPIAQAPKPAPKPAAAVVEQKKGGHGHGAAGPLPAKTLAIIFAIAAVAFWFIGAYAPVAFLGHFTVFVLACFIGYMVVWNVTPALHTPLMSVTNAISSIIAIGALVQIAPPGTAGTGRPDELIRWLAFAALVLTAVNMFGGFAVTRRMLAMFRK
;
A
#
# COMPACT_ATOMS: atom_id res chain seq x y z
N MET A 1 -6.95 65.82 31.89
CA MET A 1 -6.05 65.74 30.72
C MET A 1 -5.59 64.30 30.61
N SER A 2 -6.32 63.52 29.81
CA SER A 2 -6.18 62.07 29.69
C SER A 2 -5.42 61.70 28.42
N THR A 3 -4.37 60.91 28.59
CA THR A 3 -3.56 60.26 27.55
C THR A 3 -4.37 59.19 26.84
N SER A 4 -4.36 59.19 25.49
CA SER A 4 -4.91 58.09 24.68
C SER A 4 -3.87 57.57 23.69
N SER A 5 -3.76 56.25 23.71
CA SER A 5 -2.98 55.32 22.89
C SER A 5 -3.35 55.39 21.41
N ASN A 6 -2.36 55.25 20.53
CA ASN A 6 -2.59 54.97 19.11
C ASN A 6 -1.88 53.65 18.74
N GLN A 7 -2.67 52.59 18.57
CA GLN A 7 -2.24 51.34 17.91
C GLN A 7 -2.27 51.54 16.39
N PRO A 8 -1.34 50.97 15.61
CA PRO A 8 -1.47 50.96 14.16
C PRO A 8 -2.42 49.84 13.71
N SER A 9 -3.34 50.20 12.82
CA SER A 9 -4.35 49.34 12.20
C SER A 9 -3.72 48.26 11.30
N GLY A 10 -4.24 47.03 11.40
CA GLY A 10 -3.78 45.83 10.70
C GLY A 10 -4.06 45.77 9.19
N ALA A 11 -3.70 46.81 8.44
CA ALA A 11 -3.81 46.84 6.98
C ALA A 11 -2.44 46.84 6.25
N ASP A 12 -1.33 46.98 6.97
CA ASP A 12 0.01 47.10 6.37
C ASP A 12 0.82 45.78 6.33
N ALA A 13 0.27 44.66 6.83
CA ALA A 13 0.96 43.36 6.83
C ALA A 13 0.74 42.49 5.56
N GLN A 14 0.00 42.98 4.56
CA GLN A 14 -0.29 42.24 3.32
C GLN A 14 0.49 42.74 2.09
N ARG A 15 1.54 43.55 2.26
CA ARG A 15 2.34 44.10 1.15
C ARG A 15 3.69 43.38 0.94
N GLY A 16 3.67 42.04 0.99
CA GLY A 16 4.86 41.20 0.74
C GLY A 16 4.79 40.29 -0.49
N ASP A 17 3.60 39.85 -0.90
CA ASP A 17 3.44 38.97 -2.07
C ASP A 17 3.25 39.79 -3.35
N ALA A 18 4.36 40.32 -3.88
CA ALA A 18 4.42 40.76 -5.27
C ALA A 18 4.41 39.52 -6.18
N GLN A 19 3.21 38.99 -6.40
CA GLN A 19 2.88 37.86 -7.25
C GLN A 19 3.43 38.08 -8.67
N ARG A 20 4.51 37.37 -9.03
CA ARG A 20 4.97 37.30 -10.43
C ARG A 20 3.82 36.72 -11.26
N SER A 21 3.34 37.48 -12.24
CA SER A 21 2.16 37.15 -13.07
C SER A 21 2.43 36.07 -14.13
N GLY A 22 3.19 35.04 -13.80
CA GLY A 22 3.51 33.92 -14.70
C GLY A 22 3.50 32.59 -13.96
N ALA A 23 3.11 31.53 -14.68
CA ALA A 23 3.21 30.15 -14.22
C ALA A 23 4.60 29.85 -13.63
N GLN A 24 4.64 29.36 -12.39
CA GLN A 24 5.91 28.97 -11.76
C GLN A 24 6.57 27.81 -12.51
N ARG A 25 7.90 27.77 -12.45
CA ARG A 25 8.70 26.70 -13.05
C ARG A 25 9.14 25.68 -12.01
N ILE A 26 8.84 24.40 -12.25
CA ILE A 26 9.36 23.27 -11.48
C ILE A 26 10.64 22.76 -12.15
N GLY A 27 11.75 22.76 -11.42
CA GLY A 27 13.05 22.24 -11.83
C GLY A 27 13.34 20.87 -11.22
N ILE A 28 13.85 19.95 -12.05
CA ILE A 28 14.26 18.61 -11.64
C ILE A 28 15.75 18.44 -11.97
N PRO A 29 16.65 18.65 -11.01
CA PRO A 29 18.07 18.38 -11.20
C PRO A 29 18.34 16.87 -11.27
N ARG A 30 19.49 16.50 -11.82
CA ARG A 30 20.01 15.14 -11.75
C ARG A 30 20.51 14.88 -10.33
N GLU A 31 20.24 13.69 -9.80
CA GLU A 31 20.80 13.29 -8.52
C GLU A 31 22.31 13.02 -8.61
N THR A 32 23.06 13.57 -7.66
CA THR A 32 24.52 13.48 -7.58
C THR A 32 25.00 12.53 -6.48
N PHE A 33 24.09 12.12 -5.57
CA PHE A 33 24.44 11.23 -4.48
C PHE A 33 24.88 9.85 -5.01
N PRO A 34 25.98 9.26 -4.48
CA PRO A 34 26.46 7.96 -4.96
C PRO A 34 25.38 6.88 -4.94
N LEU A 35 25.30 6.11 -6.04
CA LEU A 35 24.33 5.01 -6.22
C LEU A 35 22.86 5.43 -6.29
N GLU A 36 22.54 6.72 -6.26
CA GLU A 36 21.18 7.20 -6.52
C GLU A 36 20.88 7.14 -8.02
N LYS A 37 19.82 6.43 -8.37
CA LYS A 37 19.38 6.21 -9.75
C LYS A 37 17.97 6.72 -9.99
N ARG A 38 17.26 7.13 -8.93
CA ARG A 38 15.92 7.70 -9.02
C ARG A 38 15.98 9.13 -9.53
N VAL A 39 14.84 9.59 -10.04
CA VAL A 39 14.60 10.98 -10.46
C VAL A 39 13.30 11.46 -9.82
N ALA A 40 13.22 12.75 -9.48
CA ALA A 40 12.10 13.28 -8.69
C ALA A 40 10.79 13.40 -9.49
N THR A 41 10.87 13.45 -10.83
CA THR A 41 9.69 13.40 -11.70
C THR A 41 9.89 12.49 -12.91
N VAL A 42 8.78 11.98 -13.46
CA VAL A 42 8.76 11.12 -14.66
C VAL A 42 7.89 11.75 -15.74
N PRO A 43 8.06 11.40 -17.03
CA PRO A 43 7.31 11.99 -18.14
C PRO A 43 5.78 12.02 -17.94
N ASP A 44 5.18 10.91 -17.48
CA ASP A 44 3.73 10.82 -17.19
C ASP A 44 3.24 11.82 -16.12
N VAL A 45 4.14 12.24 -15.22
CA VAL A 45 3.83 13.23 -14.17
C VAL A 45 4.08 14.64 -14.69
N VAL A 46 5.09 14.84 -15.56
CA VAL A 46 5.31 16.12 -16.25
C VAL A 46 4.04 16.60 -16.95
N GLU A 47 3.39 15.73 -17.73
CA GLU A 47 2.13 16.10 -18.41
C GLU A 47 1.06 16.60 -17.44
N LYS A 48 1.01 16.03 -16.22
CA LYS A 48 0.03 16.39 -15.20
C LYS A 48 0.38 17.70 -14.51
N LEU A 49 1.67 17.95 -14.27
CA LEU A 49 2.16 19.22 -13.72
C LEU A 49 1.91 20.38 -14.71
N VAL A 50 2.12 20.15 -16.01
CA VAL A 50 1.79 21.12 -17.06
C VAL A 50 0.28 21.42 -17.09
N LYS A 51 -0.57 20.38 -16.94
CA LYS A 51 -2.03 20.56 -16.83
C LYS A 51 -2.47 21.30 -15.56
N LEU A 52 -1.64 21.33 -14.51
CA LEU A 52 -1.88 22.12 -13.30
C LEU A 52 -1.45 23.59 -13.44
N GLY A 53 -0.85 23.95 -14.59
CA GLY A 53 -0.44 25.31 -14.91
C GLY A 53 1.06 25.58 -14.71
N PHE A 54 1.86 24.61 -14.27
CA PHE A 54 3.30 24.79 -14.09
C PHE A 54 4.06 24.61 -15.41
N SER A 55 5.19 25.32 -15.55
CA SER A 55 6.22 24.91 -16.52
C SER A 55 7.19 23.94 -15.86
N VAL A 56 7.72 22.98 -16.61
CA VAL A 56 8.64 21.96 -16.07
C VAL A 56 9.96 22.03 -16.81
N ALA A 57 11.06 22.08 -16.08
CA ALA A 57 12.41 21.99 -16.61
C ALA A 57 13.16 20.83 -15.94
N ILE A 58 13.97 20.11 -16.70
CA ILE A 58 14.75 18.97 -16.21
C ILE A 58 16.20 19.07 -16.70
N GLU A 59 17.15 18.67 -15.85
CA GLU A 59 18.55 18.59 -16.24
C GLU A 59 18.75 17.43 -17.21
N SER A 60 19.52 17.67 -18.28
CA SER A 60 19.85 16.64 -19.27
C SER A 60 20.47 15.42 -18.60
N GLY A 61 19.94 14.24 -18.91
CA GLY A 61 20.38 12.96 -18.36
C GLY A 61 19.91 12.68 -16.92
N ALA A 62 19.05 13.52 -16.32
CA ALA A 62 18.53 13.29 -14.97
C ALA A 62 17.75 11.98 -14.84
N GLY A 63 17.05 11.56 -15.89
CA GLY A 63 16.22 10.34 -15.90
C GLY A 63 16.93 9.08 -16.40
N ASP A 64 18.16 9.17 -16.90
CA ASP A 64 18.83 8.06 -17.62
C ASP A 64 18.96 6.80 -16.75
N ALA A 65 19.37 6.97 -15.48
CA ALA A 65 19.54 5.87 -14.54
C ALA A 65 18.19 5.20 -14.15
N ALA A 66 17.08 5.89 -14.35
CA ALA A 66 15.71 5.39 -14.16
C ALA A 66 15.06 4.92 -15.48
N ASN A 67 15.80 4.90 -16.59
CA ASN A 67 15.34 4.57 -17.94
C ASN A 67 14.26 5.53 -18.48
N PHE A 68 14.44 6.83 -18.26
CA PHE A 68 13.66 7.90 -18.88
C PHE A 68 14.61 8.82 -19.67
N SER A 69 14.51 8.80 -20.99
CA SER A 69 15.34 9.64 -21.85
C SER A 69 14.89 11.10 -21.84
N ASP A 70 15.82 12.02 -22.08
CA ASP A 70 15.53 13.44 -22.30
C ASP A 70 14.43 13.66 -23.35
N GLU A 71 14.39 12.82 -24.39
CA GLU A 71 13.38 12.92 -25.44
C GLU A 71 11.97 12.60 -24.95
N ALA A 72 11.84 11.64 -24.02
CA ALA A 72 10.55 11.36 -23.38
C ALA A 72 10.07 12.56 -22.55
N TYR A 73 10.99 13.28 -21.89
CA TYR A 73 10.65 14.51 -21.17
C TYR A 73 10.24 15.65 -22.11
N ARG A 74 10.96 15.85 -23.22
CA ARG A 74 10.57 16.84 -24.25
C ARG A 74 9.17 16.53 -24.81
N ALA A 75 8.91 15.28 -25.14
CA ALA A 75 7.60 14.84 -25.65
C ALA A 75 6.47 15.07 -24.64
N ALA A 76 6.75 14.94 -23.34
CA ALA A 76 5.81 15.22 -22.26
C ALA A 76 5.61 16.72 -21.96
N GLY A 77 6.36 17.61 -22.62
CA GLY A 77 6.25 19.06 -22.49
C GLY A 77 7.22 19.70 -21.49
N ALA A 78 8.27 18.99 -21.04
CA ALA A 78 9.33 19.59 -20.24
C ALA A 78 10.43 20.22 -21.12
N GLU A 79 11.02 21.31 -20.62
CA GLU A 79 12.24 21.89 -21.15
C GLU A 79 13.46 21.12 -20.60
N VAL A 80 14.32 20.61 -21.48
CA VAL A 80 15.56 19.93 -21.05
C VAL A 80 16.71 20.93 -21.07
N LEU A 81 17.28 21.21 -19.90
CA LEU A 81 18.37 22.16 -19.72
C LEU A 81 19.72 21.43 -19.64
N PRO A 82 20.79 21.99 -20.25
CA PRO A 82 22.08 21.30 -20.37
C PRO A 82 22.90 21.29 -19.08
N THR A 83 22.61 22.15 -18.11
CA THR A 83 23.41 22.27 -16.88
C THR A 83 22.52 22.44 -15.65
N ALA A 84 22.98 21.88 -14.53
CA ALA A 84 22.34 22.08 -13.22
C ALA A 84 22.22 23.58 -12.90
N ALA A 85 23.29 24.36 -13.07
CA ALA A 85 23.29 25.80 -12.76
C ALA A 85 22.17 26.58 -13.49
N ALA A 86 21.91 26.28 -14.77
CA ALA A 86 20.82 26.90 -15.52
C ALA A 86 19.45 26.49 -14.96
N LEU A 87 19.29 25.24 -14.57
CA LEU A 87 18.06 24.72 -13.98
C LEU A 87 17.78 25.33 -12.60
N TRP A 88 18.76 25.34 -11.71
CA TRP A 88 18.65 25.95 -10.38
C TRP A 88 18.38 27.46 -10.46
N ALA A 89 19.00 28.18 -11.39
CA ALA A 89 18.74 29.61 -11.57
C ALA A 89 17.31 29.90 -12.09
N GLY A 90 16.80 29.06 -13.01
CA GLY A 90 15.54 29.30 -13.71
C GLY A 90 14.28 28.77 -13.01
N ALA A 91 14.40 27.78 -12.12
CA ALA A 91 13.25 27.15 -11.44
C ALA A 91 12.78 27.95 -10.23
N ASP A 92 11.47 28.01 -9.97
CA ASP A 92 10.87 28.54 -8.73
C ASP A 92 10.69 27.46 -7.66
N ILE A 93 10.44 26.24 -8.10
CA ILE A 93 10.26 25.06 -7.25
C ILE A 93 11.26 24.00 -7.68
N ILE A 94 11.98 23.38 -6.76
CA ILE A 94 12.91 22.28 -7.03
C ILE A 94 12.34 20.99 -6.44
N PHE A 95 12.25 19.95 -7.26
CA PHE A 95 11.96 18.59 -6.80
C PHE A 95 13.24 17.76 -6.81
N LYS A 96 13.61 17.23 -5.64
CA LYS A 96 14.75 16.33 -5.46
C LYS A 96 14.36 15.06 -4.72
N VAL A 97 15.25 14.08 -4.68
CA VAL A 97 15.07 12.77 -4.02
C VAL A 97 15.97 12.62 -2.80
N ARG A 98 17.18 13.19 -2.82
CA ARG A 98 18.14 13.13 -1.70
C ARG A 98 18.46 14.56 -1.26
N PRO A 99 18.69 14.78 0.05
CA PRO A 99 18.99 16.10 0.60
C PRO A 99 20.08 16.79 -0.22
N PRO A 100 19.94 18.10 -0.52
CA PRO A 100 20.90 18.81 -1.34
C PRO A 100 22.25 18.91 -0.64
N THR A 101 23.31 18.75 -1.43
CA THR A 101 24.68 19.00 -1.00
C THR A 101 24.91 20.48 -0.74
N GLN A 102 25.98 20.83 -0.02
CA GLN A 102 26.36 22.23 0.21
C GLN A 102 26.55 23.01 -1.11
N GLU A 103 27.06 22.35 -2.15
CA GLU A 103 27.23 22.93 -3.48
C GLU A 103 25.88 23.23 -4.15
N GLU A 104 24.91 22.32 -4.04
CA GLU A 104 23.55 22.54 -4.55
C GLU A 104 22.82 23.64 -3.76
N VAL A 105 22.98 23.69 -2.43
CA VAL A 105 22.44 24.79 -1.60
C VAL A 105 23.03 26.14 -1.99
N ALA A 106 24.27 26.18 -2.51
CA ALA A 106 24.87 27.41 -3.02
C ALA A 106 24.27 27.90 -4.34
N LEU A 107 23.61 27.02 -5.11
CA LEU A 107 22.91 27.37 -6.35
C LEU A 107 21.48 27.88 -6.11
N MET A 108 20.96 27.72 -4.90
CA MET A 108 19.62 28.18 -4.54
C MET A 108 19.53 29.70 -4.48
N ARG A 109 18.35 30.22 -4.85
CA ARG A 109 18.01 31.64 -4.82
C ARG A 109 16.95 31.92 -3.75
N GLU A 110 16.98 33.14 -3.21
CA GLU A 110 16.00 33.62 -2.23
C GLU A 110 14.57 33.45 -2.77
N GLY A 111 13.67 32.94 -1.92
CA GLY A 111 12.26 32.68 -2.26
C GLY A 111 12.00 31.42 -3.10
N GLN A 112 13.01 30.59 -3.40
CA GLN A 112 12.75 29.27 -4.00
C GLN A 112 12.06 28.32 -3.04
N ILE A 113 11.26 27.41 -3.60
CA ILE A 113 10.67 26.29 -2.87
C ILE A 113 11.47 25.01 -3.16
N LEU A 114 11.93 24.31 -2.14
CA LEU A 114 12.52 22.98 -2.25
C LEU A 114 11.53 21.93 -1.72
N ILE A 115 11.26 20.89 -2.51
CA ILE A 115 10.51 19.71 -2.07
C ILE A 115 11.42 18.49 -2.22
N ASP A 116 11.76 17.88 -1.09
CA ASP A 116 12.78 16.82 -1.01
C ASP A 116 12.63 16.00 0.28
N PHE A 117 13.37 14.91 0.41
CA PHE A 117 13.73 14.32 1.70
C PHE A 117 14.82 15.16 2.37
N ILE A 118 14.62 15.55 3.63
CA ILE A 118 15.54 16.43 4.37
C ILE A 118 16.05 15.79 5.65
N TRP A 119 15.20 15.05 6.37
CA TRP A 119 15.54 14.49 7.69
C TRP A 119 16.01 15.58 8.68
N PRO A 120 15.15 16.57 9.00
CA PRO A 120 15.56 17.79 9.71
C PRO A 120 16.16 17.52 11.10
N ALA A 121 15.72 16.46 11.78
CA ALA A 121 16.27 16.07 13.08
C ALA A 121 17.72 15.56 12.97
N GLN A 122 18.11 15.00 11.83
CA GLN A 122 19.42 14.40 11.58
C GLN A 122 20.39 15.39 10.90
N ASN A 123 19.88 16.45 10.27
CA ASN A 123 20.67 17.38 9.46
C ASN A 123 20.52 18.85 9.93
N PRO A 124 20.92 19.19 11.17
CA PRO A 124 20.81 20.56 11.68
C PRO A 124 21.63 21.58 10.86
N ASP A 125 22.81 21.19 10.38
CA ASP A 125 23.68 22.06 9.58
C ASP A 125 23.06 22.40 8.22
N LEU A 126 22.37 21.43 7.60
CA LEU A 126 21.63 21.65 6.35
C LEU A 126 20.46 22.62 6.58
N MET A 127 19.74 22.45 7.69
CA MET A 127 18.62 23.34 8.04
C MET A 127 19.08 24.81 8.18
N GLN A 128 20.23 25.05 8.81
CA GLN A 128 20.81 26.41 8.92
C GLN A 128 21.24 26.97 7.56
N GLN A 129 21.80 26.14 6.68
CA GLN A 129 22.19 26.59 5.33
C GLN A 129 20.96 26.97 4.49
N LEU A 130 19.88 26.18 4.58
CA LEU A 130 18.60 26.47 3.91
C LEU A 130 17.94 27.73 4.47
N GLU A 131 17.96 27.91 5.79
CA GLU A 131 17.52 29.13 6.46
C GLU A 131 18.27 30.37 5.95
N ALA A 132 19.60 30.30 5.90
CA ALA A 132 20.46 31.40 5.43
C ALA A 132 20.24 31.75 3.94
N ARG A 133 19.79 30.79 3.12
CA ARG A 133 19.38 31.02 1.72
C ARG A 133 17.98 31.62 1.57
N LYS A 134 17.22 31.73 2.67
CA LYS A 134 15.84 32.24 2.68
C LYS A 134 14.94 31.53 1.67
N VAL A 135 15.07 30.21 1.63
CA VAL A 135 14.19 29.34 0.84
C VAL A 135 13.03 28.85 1.70
N THR A 136 11.98 28.35 1.04
CA THR A 136 10.91 27.58 1.68
C THR A 136 11.14 26.10 1.39
N VAL A 137 11.07 25.25 2.40
CA VAL A 137 11.42 23.83 2.30
C VAL A 137 10.30 22.95 2.82
N LEU A 138 9.79 22.08 1.95
CA LEU A 138 8.82 21.05 2.28
C LEU A 138 9.53 19.69 2.33
N ALA A 139 9.79 19.21 3.54
CA ALA A 139 10.42 17.92 3.80
C ALA A 139 9.39 16.80 3.71
N ILE A 140 9.46 15.97 2.68
CA ILE A 140 8.48 14.90 2.44
C ILE A 140 8.53 13.80 3.52
N ASP A 141 9.66 13.65 4.23
CA ASP A 141 9.80 12.78 5.40
C ASP A 141 9.07 13.29 6.65
N ALA A 142 8.76 14.58 6.72
CA ALA A 142 8.04 15.19 7.84
C ALA A 142 6.51 15.11 7.72
N LEU A 143 6.00 14.43 6.69
CA LEU A 143 4.56 14.32 6.43
C LEU A 143 3.82 13.70 7.63
N PRO A 144 2.80 14.38 8.18
CA PRO A 144 2.00 13.83 9.28
C PRO A 144 1.18 12.61 8.85
N ARG A 145 1.54 11.42 9.35
CA ARG A 145 0.86 10.15 9.03
C ARG A 145 -0.49 9.96 9.75
N THR A 146 -0.86 10.85 10.66
CA THR A 146 -2.15 10.84 11.37
C THR A 146 -3.31 11.33 10.49
N LEU A 147 -3.01 12.02 9.40
CA LEU A 147 -4.00 12.57 8.48
C LEU A 147 -4.28 11.57 7.35
N SER A 148 -5.47 10.96 7.35
CA SER A 148 -5.86 9.99 6.31
C SER A 148 -5.72 10.56 4.89
N ARG A 149 -6.14 11.82 4.66
CA ARG A 149 -6.00 12.50 3.36
C ARG A 149 -4.55 12.67 2.90
N ALA A 150 -3.59 12.69 3.84
CA ALA A 150 -2.18 12.90 3.54
C ALA A 150 -1.48 11.63 3.06
N GLN A 151 -2.06 10.44 3.27
CA GLN A 151 -1.44 9.15 2.92
C GLN A 151 -1.05 9.05 1.43
N LYS A 152 -1.80 9.70 0.52
CA LYS A 152 -1.46 9.74 -0.92
C LYS A 152 -0.13 10.47 -1.22
N MET A 153 0.33 11.33 -0.31
CA MET A 153 1.59 12.07 -0.40
C MET A 153 2.75 11.35 0.33
N ASP A 154 2.49 10.23 1.00
CA ASP A 154 3.50 9.55 1.82
C ASP A 154 4.54 8.82 0.95
N ALA A 155 5.64 9.51 0.71
CA ALA A 155 6.78 8.98 -0.02
C ALA A 155 7.54 7.89 0.76
N LEU A 156 7.55 7.94 2.10
CA LEU A 156 8.21 6.93 2.92
C LEU A 156 7.51 5.57 2.80
N THR A 157 6.18 5.57 2.83
CA THR A 157 5.38 4.36 2.57
C THR A 157 5.65 3.80 1.18
N SER A 158 5.72 4.66 0.16
CA SER A 158 6.01 4.24 -1.21
C SER A 158 7.41 3.62 -1.35
N MET A 159 8.45 4.26 -0.80
CA MET A 159 9.83 3.76 -0.86
C MET A 159 10.02 2.50 -0.01
N ALA A 160 9.36 2.40 1.14
CA ALA A 160 9.37 1.19 1.97
C ALA A 160 8.76 -0.01 1.23
N GLY A 161 7.63 0.20 0.55
CA GLY A 161 6.97 -0.84 -0.25
C GLY A 161 7.86 -1.37 -1.38
N VAL A 162 8.54 -0.48 -2.11
CA VAL A 162 9.49 -0.88 -3.16
C VAL A 162 10.69 -1.61 -2.57
N SER A 163 11.25 -1.10 -1.46
CA SER A 163 12.43 -1.68 -0.83
C SER A 163 12.14 -3.07 -0.26
N GLY A 164 10.94 -3.29 0.29
CA GLY A 164 10.51 -4.61 0.79
C GLY A 164 10.40 -5.65 -0.33
N TYR A 165 9.78 -5.28 -1.46
CA TYR A 165 9.79 -6.11 -2.66
C TYR A 165 11.22 -6.38 -3.14
N ARG A 166 12.05 -5.34 -3.25
CA ARG A 166 13.43 -5.47 -3.76
C ARG A 166 14.29 -6.36 -2.86
N ALA A 167 14.12 -6.30 -1.54
CA ALA A 167 14.83 -7.14 -0.60
C ALA A 167 14.63 -8.63 -0.89
N VAL A 168 13.41 -9.05 -1.25
CA VAL A 168 13.13 -10.44 -1.63
C VAL A 168 13.83 -10.82 -2.94
N ILE A 169 13.86 -9.91 -3.92
CA ILE A 169 14.55 -10.15 -5.19
C ILE A 169 16.06 -10.28 -5.00
N GLU A 170 16.67 -9.42 -4.16
CA GLU A 170 18.09 -9.53 -3.82
C GLU A 170 18.38 -10.83 -3.05
N ALA A 171 17.50 -11.22 -2.14
CA ALA A 171 17.60 -12.52 -1.46
C ALA A 171 17.55 -13.68 -2.45
N ALA A 172 16.60 -13.66 -3.39
CA ALA A 172 16.45 -14.70 -4.41
C ALA A 172 17.65 -14.77 -5.36
N ASN A 173 18.24 -13.62 -5.72
CA ASN A 173 19.44 -13.57 -6.54
C ASN A 173 20.68 -14.17 -5.83
N ALA A 174 20.80 -13.96 -4.52
CA ALA A 174 21.91 -14.49 -3.74
C ALA A 174 21.69 -15.94 -3.24
N PHE A 175 20.45 -16.43 -3.23
CA PHE A 175 20.10 -17.73 -2.69
C PHE A 175 20.22 -18.85 -3.73
N GLY A 176 20.95 -19.91 -3.40
CA GLY A 176 21.28 -21.00 -4.35
C GLY A 176 20.19 -22.06 -4.56
N ARG A 177 18.96 -21.87 -4.07
CA ARG A 177 17.85 -22.84 -4.17
C ARG A 177 16.56 -22.16 -4.62
N TYR A 178 15.60 -22.95 -5.09
CA TYR A 178 14.26 -22.46 -5.42
C TYR A 178 13.52 -21.94 -4.18
N PHE A 179 12.74 -20.86 -4.36
CA PHE A 179 11.79 -20.39 -3.36
C PHE A 179 10.57 -21.31 -3.26
N ASN A 180 9.99 -21.67 -4.40
CA ASN A 180 8.85 -22.58 -4.45
C ASN A 180 9.30 -24.05 -4.32
N GLY A 181 8.52 -24.83 -3.56
CA GLY A 181 8.69 -26.27 -3.50
C GLY A 181 8.23 -26.93 -4.80
N GLN A 182 8.96 -27.94 -5.26
CA GLN A 182 8.67 -28.65 -6.50
C GLN A 182 8.85 -30.16 -6.33
N ILE A 183 8.01 -30.94 -7.00
CA ILE A 183 8.20 -32.38 -7.15
C ILE A 183 8.71 -32.61 -8.57
N THR A 184 9.88 -33.22 -8.69
CA THR A 184 10.54 -33.50 -9.97
C THR A 184 10.85 -34.98 -10.08
N ALA A 185 11.24 -35.44 -11.28
CA ALA A 185 11.73 -36.80 -11.48
C ALA A 185 12.97 -37.13 -10.63
N ALA A 186 13.78 -36.11 -10.30
CA ALA A 186 14.97 -36.25 -9.46
C ALA A 186 14.67 -36.18 -7.94
N GLY A 187 13.39 -36.04 -7.56
CA GLY A 187 12.96 -35.98 -6.16
C GLY A 187 12.23 -34.69 -5.80
N LYS A 188 11.93 -34.57 -4.50
CA LYS A 188 11.18 -33.44 -3.92
C LYS A 188 12.15 -32.36 -3.45
N VAL A 189 11.99 -31.14 -3.97
CA VAL A 189 12.68 -29.95 -3.50
C VAL A 189 11.74 -29.20 -2.54
N PRO A 190 12.10 -29.04 -1.25
CA PRO A 190 11.28 -28.29 -0.31
C PRO A 190 11.33 -26.78 -0.61
N PRO A 191 10.24 -26.04 -0.34
CA PRO A 191 10.22 -24.58 -0.47
C PRO A 191 11.23 -23.93 0.49
N ALA A 192 11.69 -22.73 0.14
CA ALA A 192 12.50 -21.91 1.02
C ALA A 192 11.70 -21.45 2.23
N LYS A 193 12.36 -21.36 3.38
CA LYS A 193 11.79 -20.75 4.60
C LYS A 193 12.31 -19.32 4.75
N VAL A 194 11.41 -18.35 4.68
CA VAL A 194 11.73 -16.92 4.80
C VAL A 194 11.19 -16.40 6.12
N PHE A 195 12.06 -15.81 6.94
CA PHE A 195 11.68 -15.15 8.18
C PHE A 195 11.84 -13.63 8.07
N ILE A 196 10.80 -12.88 8.43
CA ILE A 196 10.75 -11.42 8.29
C ILE A 196 10.64 -10.78 9.66
N ALA A 197 11.65 -9.97 9.99
CA ALA A 197 11.81 -9.29 11.28
C ALA A 197 11.32 -7.85 11.18
N GLY A 198 10.08 -7.62 11.59
CA GLY A 198 9.33 -6.37 11.41
C GLY A 198 8.29 -6.51 10.30
N ALA A 199 7.05 -6.15 10.60
CA ALA A 199 5.93 -6.16 9.66
C ALA A 199 5.37 -4.73 9.46
N GLY A 200 6.27 -3.75 9.34
CA GLY A 200 5.94 -2.44 8.76
C GLY A 200 5.63 -2.53 7.27
N VAL A 201 5.49 -1.40 6.58
CA VAL A 201 5.19 -1.37 5.14
C VAL A 201 6.20 -2.19 4.31
N ALA A 202 7.49 -2.05 4.61
CA ALA A 202 8.55 -2.84 3.96
C ALA A 202 8.41 -4.34 4.25
N GLY A 203 8.20 -4.70 5.52
CA GLY A 203 8.02 -6.09 5.94
C GLY A 203 6.80 -6.74 5.30
N LEU A 204 5.65 -6.06 5.27
CA LEU A 204 4.43 -6.55 4.61
C LEU A 204 4.62 -6.74 3.10
N SER A 205 5.32 -5.82 2.43
CA SER A 205 5.67 -5.99 1.01
C SER A 205 6.61 -7.19 0.80
N ALA A 206 7.59 -7.39 1.67
CA ALA A 206 8.46 -8.56 1.65
C ALA A 206 7.69 -9.87 1.90
N ILE A 207 6.73 -9.88 2.83
CA ILE A 207 5.86 -11.05 3.11
C ILE A 207 5.09 -11.43 1.86
N GLY A 208 4.34 -10.48 1.28
CA GLY A 208 3.55 -10.75 0.07
C GLY A 208 4.42 -11.21 -1.10
N THR A 209 5.59 -10.61 -1.28
CA THR A 209 6.51 -10.97 -2.37
C THR A 209 7.09 -12.38 -2.18
N ALA A 210 7.57 -12.71 -0.98
CA ALA A 210 8.13 -14.04 -0.69
C ALA A 210 7.05 -15.15 -0.77
N ALA A 211 5.84 -14.88 -0.28
CA ALA A 211 4.70 -15.80 -0.39
C ALA A 211 4.32 -16.03 -1.86
N ASN A 212 4.28 -14.99 -2.68
CA ASN A 212 4.02 -15.10 -4.12
C ASN A 212 5.10 -15.88 -4.89
N LEU A 213 6.35 -15.90 -4.39
CA LEU A 213 7.42 -16.74 -4.91
C LEU A 213 7.33 -18.20 -4.43
N GLY A 214 6.34 -18.55 -3.61
CA GLY A 214 6.08 -19.91 -3.13
C GLY A 214 6.89 -20.33 -1.90
N ALA A 215 7.52 -19.38 -1.20
CA ALA A 215 8.22 -19.65 0.05
C ALA A 215 7.25 -19.84 1.21
N ILE A 216 7.70 -20.54 2.26
CA ILE A 216 7.04 -20.55 3.56
C ILE A 216 7.49 -19.30 4.31
N VAL A 217 6.57 -18.37 4.54
CA VAL A 217 6.88 -17.09 5.17
C VAL A 217 6.45 -17.09 6.62
N ARG A 218 7.37 -16.73 7.51
CA ARG A 218 7.12 -16.43 8.91
C ARG A 218 7.50 -14.98 9.18
N ALA A 219 6.75 -14.29 10.03
CA ALA A 219 7.07 -12.91 10.37
C ALA A 219 6.82 -12.60 11.84
N ASN A 220 7.59 -11.67 12.39
CA ASN A 220 7.40 -11.14 13.73
C ASN A 220 7.32 -9.61 13.67
N ASP A 221 6.47 -9.01 14.50
CA ASP A 221 6.44 -7.58 14.80
C ASP A 221 6.09 -7.43 16.30
N THR A 222 6.50 -6.33 16.92
CA THR A 222 6.17 -6.05 18.32
C THR A 222 4.73 -5.58 18.49
N ARG A 223 4.09 -5.12 17.40
CA ARG A 223 2.70 -4.68 17.36
C ARG A 223 1.77 -5.86 17.07
N ALA A 224 0.86 -6.14 17.99
CA ALA A 224 -0.04 -7.28 17.89
C ALA A 224 -1.08 -7.12 16.76
N GLU A 225 -1.49 -5.89 16.44
CA GLU A 225 -2.49 -5.59 15.40
C GLU A 225 -2.05 -5.94 13.97
N VAL A 226 -0.77 -6.25 13.78
CA VAL A 226 -0.21 -6.58 12.46
C VAL A 226 -0.33 -8.07 12.15
N ALA A 227 -0.62 -8.92 13.14
CA ALA A 227 -0.71 -10.37 12.97
C ALA A 227 -1.74 -10.80 11.91
N ASP A 228 -2.90 -10.12 11.89
CA ASP A 228 -3.94 -10.37 10.88
C ASP A 228 -3.47 -9.98 9.47
N GLN A 229 -2.69 -8.92 9.35
CA GLN A 229 -2.13 -8.47 8.06
C GLN A 229 -1.11 -9.49 7.53
N VAL A 230 -0.23 -9.98 8.40
CA VAL A 230 0.73 -11.05 8.05
C VAL A 230 0.00 -12.30 7.54
N THR A 231 -1.04 -12.72 8.27
CA THR A 231 -1.84 -13.90 7.91
C THR A 231 -2.57 -13.70 6.58
N SER A 232 -3.11 -12.50 6.33
CA SER A 232 -3.83 -12.18 5.08
C SER A 232 -2.93 -12.22 3.84
N LEU A 233 -1.63 -12.00 4.00
CA LEU A 233 -0.62 -12.06 2.94
C LEU A 233 0.00 -13.46 2.77
N GLY A 234 -0.48 -14.46 3.50
CA GLY A 234 0.01 -15.84 3.40
C GLY A 234 1.23 -16.16 4.28
N GLY A 235 1.56 -15.29 5.25
CA GLY A 235 2.59 -15.54 6.25
C GLY A 235 2.04 -16.12 7.56
N GLU A 236 2.92 -16.73 8.35
CA GLU A 236 2.65 -17.16 9.72
C GLU A 236 3.21 -16.12 10.71
N PHE A 237 2.38 -15.58 11.60
CA PHE A 237 2.84 -14.64 12.62
C PHE A 237 3.46 -15.38 13.81
N VAL A 238 4.76 -15.13 14.05
CA VAL A 238 5.52 -15.71 15.16
C VAL A 238 5.45 -14.76 16.35
N LYS A 239 4.81 -15.20 17.44
CA LYS A 239 4.71 -14.42 18.68
C LYS A 239 5.98 -14.56 19.52
N VAL A 240 6.30 -13.52 20.28
CA VAL A 240 7.27 -13.60 21.38
C VAL A 240 6.52 -14.14 22.60
N ASP A 241 7.09 -15.12 23.29
CA ASP A 241 6.52 -15.70 24.51
C ASP A 241 6.74 -14.77 25.71
N TYR A 242 6.15 -13.58 25.64
CA TYR A 242 6.22 -12.52 26.64
C TYR A 242 5.12 -11.49 26.36
N GLU A 243 4.24 -11.23 27.34
CA GLU A 243 3.15 -10.26 27.19
C GLU A 243 3.62 -8.84 27.51
N GLU A 244 3.79 -8.02 26.46
CA GLU A 244 4.03 -6.58 26.58
C GLU A 244 3.50 -5.87 25.32
N ASP A 245 2.76 -4.76 25.48
CA ASP A 245 2.27 -3.98 24.35
C ASP A 245 3.41 -3.17 23.72
N GLY A 246 3.74 -3.45 22.46
CA GLY A 246 4.78 -2.77 21.68
C GLY A 246 4.33 -1.58 20.84
N ALA A 247 3.05 -1.20 20.88
CA ALA A 247 2.55 -0.06 20.12
C ALA A 247 3.08 1.28 20.67
N GLY A 248 3.53 2.15 19.76
CA GLY A 248 3.96 3.52 20.01
C GLY A 248 3.07 4.54 19.29
N GLY A 249 3.46 5.82 19.36
CA GLY A 249 2.73 6.91 18.69
C GLY A 249 2.79 6.82 17.16
N GLY A 250 1.70 7.17 16.47
CA GLY A 250 1.68 7.29 15.01
C GLY A 250 1.83 5.97 14.23
N GLY A 251 1.57 4.83 14.86
CA GLY A 251 1.70 3.51 14.24
C GLY A 251 3.11 2.92 14.26
N TYR A 252 4.06 3.58 14.92
CA TYR A 252 5.43 3.08 15.12
C TYR A 252 5.52 2.18 16.35
N ALA A 253 6.54 1.32 16.40
CA ALA A 253 6.87 0.53 17.59
C ALA A 253 7.66 1.37 18.62
N LYS A 254 7.54 1.02 19.90
CA LYS A 254 8.37 1.57 20.99
C LYS A 254 9.50 0.63 21.39
N VAL A 255 10.43 1.11 22.22
CA VAL A 255 11.47 0.27 22.82
C VAL A 255 10.82 -0.61 23.90
N MET A 256 11.08 -1.92 23.83
CA MET A 256 10.52 -2.94 24.74
C MET A 256 11.38 -3.16 25.98
N SER A 257 10.82 -3.75 27.04
CA SER A 257 11.57 -4.11 28.26
C SER A 257 12.70 -5.12 28.01
N GLU A 258 13.67 -5.20 28.93
CA GLU A 258 14.76 -6.18 28.85
C GLU A 258 14.27 -7.64 28.85
N GLY A 259 13.20 -7.91 29.60
CA GLY A 259 12.55 -9.23 29.63
C GLY A 259 11.97 -9.63 28.28
N PHE A 260 11.24 -8.71 27.64
CA PHE A 260 10.74 -8.92 26.28
C PHE A 260 11.88 -9.11 25.29
N GLN A 261 12.94 -8.29 25.37
CA GLN A 261 14.10 -8.42 24.48
C GLN A 261 14.81 -9.77 24.66
N ALA A 262 14.86 -10.32 25.88
CA ALA A 262 15.42 -11.64 26.13
C ALA A 262 14.59 -12.76 25.49
N ALA A 263 13.26 -12.75 25.70
CA ALA A 263 12.35 -13.70 25.07
C ALA A 263 12.36 -13.57 23.54
N GLN A 264 12.44 -12.33 23.05
CA GLN A 264 12.57 -12.03 21.63
C GLN A 264 13.85 -12.66 21.06
N ARG A 265 15.02 -12.42 21.69
CA ARG A 265 16.29 -13.03 21.26
C ARG A 265 16.22 -14.56 21.17
N GLN A 266 15.56 -15.23 22.12
CA GLN A 266 15.37 -16.68 22.07
C GLN A 266 14.55 -17.12 20.85
N MET A 267 13.45 -16.43 20.57
CA MET A 267 12.62 -16.67 19.38
C MET A 267 13.43 -16.44 18.09
N TYR A 268 14.18 -15.34 17.99
CA TYR A 268 15.04 -15.06 16.83
C TYR A 268 16.11 -16.13 16.63
N ALA A 269 16.74 -16.62 17.72
CA ALA A 269 17.70 -17.73 17.64
C ALA A 269 17.07 -19.01 17.10
N GLN A 270 15.83 -19.33 17.50
CA GLN A 270 15.10 -20.48 16.97
C GLN A 270 14.78 -20.30 15.48
N GLN A 271 14.27 -19.13 15.09
CA GLN A 271 13.94 -18.87 13.68
C GLN A 271 15.18 -18.86 12.79
N ALA A 272 16.32 -18.32 13.27
CA ALA A 272 17.57 -18.30 12.52
C ALA A 272 18.09 -19.70 12.16
N ARG A 273 17.97 -20.67 13.07
CA ARG A 273 18.37 -22.07 12.82
C ARG A 273 17.53 -22.73 11.72
N GLU A 274 16.25 -22.36 11.62
CA GLU A 274 15.32 -23.00 10.69
C GLU A 274 15.25 -22.32 9.32
N ALA A 275 15.34 -20.99 9.30
CA ALA A 275 15.17 -20.15 8.13
C ALA A 275 16.31 -20.34 7.12
N ASP A 276 15.96 -20.32 5.84
CA ASP A 276 16.93 -20.23 4.76
C ASP A 276 17.24 -18.76 4.43
N ILE A 277 16.26 -17.87 4.65
CA ILE A 277 16.39 -16.42 4.38
C ILE A 277 15.82 -15.62 5.54
N ILE A 278 16.54 -14.59 5.98
CA ILE A 278 16.04 -13.60 6.96
C ILE A 278 16.02 -12.21 6.30
N ILE A 279 14.91 -11.48 6.41
CA ILE A 279 14.82 -10.08 5.99
C ILE A 279 14.50 -9.24 7.22
N THR A 280 15.36 -8.27 7.53
CA THR A 280 15.17 -7.40 8.71
C THR A 280 14.78 -5.99 8.30
N THR A 281 13.73 -5.46 8.93
CA THR A 281 13.16 -4.14 8.61
C THR A 281 12.88 -3.31 9.87
N ALA A 282 13.46 -3.67 11.02
CA ALA A 282 13.15 -3.04 12.28
C ALA A 282 13.92 -1.71 12.40
N LEU A 283 13.18 -0.61 12.35
CA LEU A 283 13.72 0.75 12.48
C LEU A 283 12.85 1.56 13.44
N ILE A 284 13.49 2.28 14.35
CA ILE A 284 12.85 3.21 15.27
C ILE A 284 13.33 4.61 14.88
N PRO A 285 12.43 5.53 14.49
CA PRO A 285 12.83 6.89 14.10
C PRO A 285 13.72 7.57 15.15
N GLY A 286 14.85 8.13 14.70
CA GLY A 286 15.79 8.87 15.55
C GLY A 286 16.68 8.00 16.46
N LYS A 287 16.62 6.66 16.36
CA LYS A 287 17.48 5.75 17.12
C LYS A 287 18.25 4.82 16.18
N PRO A 288 19.44 4.33 16.59
CA PRO A 288 20.11 3.25 15.89
C PRO A 288 19.21 2.02 15.72
N ALA A 289 19.42 1.28 14.63
CA ALA A 289 18.71 0.03 14.39
C ALA A 289 18.99 -0.98 15.53
N PRO A 290 17.95 -1.62 16.10
CA PRO A 290 18.16 -2.63 17.14
C PRO A 290 18.88 -3.86 16.57
N LYS A 291 19.85 -4.39 17.31
CA LYS A 291 20.55 -5.65 16.96
C LYS A 291 19.66 -6.84 17.29
N LEU A 292 19.00 -7.37 16.27
CA LEU A 292 18.07 -8.51 16.37
C LEU A 292 18.74 -9.84 16.04
N ILE A 293 19.66 -9.83 15.07
CA ILE A 293 20.38 -11.02 14.61
C ILE A 293 21.84 -10.93 15.04
N THR A 294 22.22 -11.74 16.02
CA THR A 294 23.60 -11.77 16.54
C THR A 294 24.53 -12.59 15.65
N ALA A 295 25.84 -12.41 15.77
CA ALA A 295 26.82 -13.21 15.05
C ALA A 295 26.67 -14.72 15.32
N GLU A 296 26.33 -15.10 16.56
CA GLU A 296 26.05 -16.49 16.93
C GLU A 296 24.82 -17.04 16.20
N MET A 297 23.75 -16.24 16.08
CA MET A 297 22.56 -16.63 15.32
C MET A 297 22.91 -16.85 13.84
N VAL A 298 23.71 -15.96 13.23
CA VAL A 298 24.19 -16.13 11.85
C VAL A 298 25.00 -17.42 11.70
N GLN A 299 25.91 -17.70 12.63
CA GLN A 299 26.72 -18.93 12.61
C GLN A 299 25.87 -20.19 12.72
N SER A 300 24.71 -20.12 13.38
CA SER A 300 23.78 -21.24 13.52
C SER A 300 22.89 -21.49 12.30
N MET A 301 22.89 -20.58 11.32
CA MET A 301 22.15 -20.75 10.08
C MET A 301 22.79 -21.80 9.18
N LYS A 302 22.02 -22.32 8.23
CA LYS A 302 22.53 -23.24 7.21
C LYS A 302 23.49 -22.51 6.27
N PRO A 303 24.61 -23.14 5.86
CA PRO A 303 25.43 -22.61 4.77
C PRO A 303 24.61 -22.40 3.50
N GLY A 304 24.84 -21.29 2.82
CA GLY A 304 24.07 -20.84 1.66
C GLY A 304 22.81 -20.04 2.01
N SER A 305 22.48 -19.87 3.30
CA SER A 305 21.41 -18.96 3.71
C SER A 305 21.74 -17.50 3.39
N VAL A 306 20.69 -16.66 3.35
CA VAL A 306 20.82 -15.23 3.04
C VAL A 306 20.16 -14.37 4.10
N ILE A 307 20.81 -13.27 4.48
CA ILE A 307 20.23 -12.20 5.29
C ILE A 307 20.17 -10.94 4.45
N VAL A 308 19.02 -10.27 4.39
CA VAL A 308 18.88 -8.93 3.81
C VAL A 308 18.55 -7.96 4.92
N ASP A 309 19.52 -7.10 5.25
CA ASP A 309 19.39 -6.12 6.32
C ASP A 309 19.00 -4.75 5.76
N MET A 310 17.71 -4.48 5.74
CA MET A 310 17.18 -3.21 5.22
C MET A 310 17.46 -2.02 6.13
N ALA A 311 17.95 -2.27 7.35
CA ALA A 311 18.29 -1.25 8.33
C ALA A 311 19.78 -0.85 8.29
N ALA A 312 20.54 -1.32 7.29
CA ALA A 312 21.98 -1.13 7.19
C ALA A 312 22.45 0.34 7.28
N GLU A 313 21.68 1.29 6.73
CA GLU A 313 22.00 2.73 6.79
C GLU A 313 22.02 3.28 8.23
N GLN A 314 21.24 2.69 9.14
CA GLN A 314 21.15 3.09 10.56
C GLN A 314 21.87 2.10 11.49
N GLY A 315 22.89 1.42 10.98
CA GLY A 315 23.74 0.48 11.72
C GLY A 315 23.36 -0.99 11.54
N GLY A 316 22.21 -1.30 10.95
CA GLY A 316 21.78 -2.68 10.63
C GLY A 316 21.20 -3.46 11.82
N ASN A 317 20.20 -4.30 11.55
CA ASN A 317 19.66 -5.23 12.54
C ASN A 317 20.51 -6.48 12.76
N CYS A 318 21.41 -6.80 11.83
CA CYS A 318 22.38 -7.88 11.97
C CYS A 318 23.74 -7.31 12.42
N GLU A 319 24.40 -8.00 13.36
CA GLU A 319 25.72 -7.58 13.88
C GLU A 319 26.83 -7.64 12.83
N LEU A 320 26.71 -8.54 11.85
CA LEU A 320 27.71 -8.78 10.82
C LEU A 320 27.44 -8.00 9.52
N THR A 321 26.43 -7.12 9.51
CA THR A 321 26.11 -6.27 8.36
C THR A 321 27.22 -5.25 8.10
N VAL A 322 27.64 -5.16 6.84
CA VAL A 322 28.50 -4.10 6.33
C VAL A 322 27.66 -3.24 5.39
N PRO A 323 27.39 -1.96 5.72
CA PRO A 323 26.59 -1.09 4.86
C PRO A 323 27.16 -1.00 3.45
N ASN A 324 26.27 -1.01 2.46
CA ASN A 324 26.54 -1.00 1.01
C ASN A 324 27.20 -2.25 0.42
N GLU A 325 27.49 -3.27 1.23
CA GLU A 325 28.14 -4.49 0.76
C GLU A 325 27.26 -5.73 0.91
N ALA A 326 27.54 -6.73 0.08
CA ALA A 326 27.07 -8.09 0.28
C ALA A 326 28.27 -8.94 0.68
N VAL A 327 28.31 -9.35 1.95
CA VAL A 327 29.46 -10.07 2.54
C VAL A 327 29.08 -11.49 2.90
N VAL A 328 30.00 -12.43 2.73
CA VAL A 328 29.83 -13.81 3.19
C VAL A 328 30.50 -13.96 4.55
N ARG A 329 29.77 -14.47 5.54
CA ARG A 329 30.26 -14.80 6.89
C ARG A 329 29.66 -16.12 7.35
N HIS A 330 30.48 -17.03 7.86
CA HIS A 330 30.03 -18.36 8.29
C HIS A 330 29.22 -19.14 7.23
N GLY A 331 29.50 -18.90 5.94
CA GLY A 331 28.76 -19.50 4.83
C GLY A 331 27.38 -18.87 4.55
N VAL A 332 27.02 -17.79 5.24
CA VAL A 332 25.78 -17.02 5.04
C VAL A 332 26.11 -15.73 4.28
N THR A 333 25.32 -15.42 3.25
CA THR A 333 25.43 -14.14 2.53
C THR A 333 24.61 -13.07 3.25
N ILE A 334 25.23 -11.96 3.62
CA ILE A 334 24.61 -10.85 4.34
C ILE A 334 24.63 -9.63 3.44
N ILE A 335 23.45 -9.20 3.01
CA ILE A 335 23.23 -8.08 2.09
C ILE A 335 22.86 -6.84 2.90
N GLY A 336 23.75 -5.85 2.93
CA GLY A 336 23.59 -4.58 3.64
C GLY A 336 23.40 -3.37 2.71
N TYR A 337 22.80 -3.55 1.53
CA TYR A 337 22.59 -2.46 0.58
C TYR A 337 21.69 -1.36 1.15
N THR A 338 22.13 -0.10 1.08
CA THR A 338 21.33 1.06 1.55
C THR A 338 20.55 1.73 0.42
N ASP A 339 20.66 1.21 -0.82
CA ASP A 339 20.10 1.79 -2.03
C ASP A 339 18.95 0.94 -2.63
N LEU A 340 18.24 0.15 -1.81
CA LEU A 340 17.21 -0.80 -2.29
C LEU A 340 16.13 -0.13 -3.17
N ALA A 341 15.67 1.07 -2.81
CA ALA A 341 14.72 1.82 -3.64
C ALA A 341 15.34 2.27 -4.99
N SER A 342 16.64 2.60 -5.01
CA SER A 342 17.38 2.97 -6.21
C SER A 342 17.57 1.79 -7.17
N ARG A 343 17.67 0.56 -6.65
CA ARG A 343 17.77 -0.66 -7.46
C ARG A 343 16.50 -0.99 -8.26
N LEU A 344 15.38 -0.32 -7.97
CA LEU A 344 14.16 -0.31 -8.78
C LEU A 344 13.80 1.12 -9.22
N ALA A 345 14.81 1.87 -9.65
CA ALA A 345 14.74 3.30 -9.96
C ALA A 345 13.51 3.72 -10.78
N LYS A 346 13.16 2.99 -11.85
CA LYS A 346 12.01 3.32 -12.69
C LYS A 346 10.71 3.34 -11.88
N GLN A 347 10.42 2.27 -11.14
CA GLN A 347 9.21 2.16 -10.32
C GLN A 347 9.23 3.14 -9.15
N SER A 348 10.37 3.28 -8.48
CA SER A 348 10.54 4.23 -7.37
C SER A 348 10.32 5.67 -7.81
N SER A 349 10.88 6.07 -8.95
CA SER A 349 10.72 7.42 -9.50
C SER A 349 9.26 7.69 -9.87
N THR A 350 8.56 6.72 -10.48
CA THR A 350 7.12 6.87 -10.81
C THR A 350 6.26 7.06 -9.56
N LEU A 351 6.49 6.27 -8.51
CA LEU A 351 5.74 6.38 -7.26
C LEU A 351 6.06 7.70 -6.54
N TYR A 352 7.35 8.04 -6.43
CA TYR A 352 7.79 9.26 -5.78
C TYR A 352 7.28 10.52 -6.50
N ALA A 353 7.41 10.56 -7.82
CA ALA A 353 6.85 11.63 -8.66
C ALA A 353 5.33 11.76 -8.47
N THR A 354 4.62 10.63 -8.30
CA THR A 354 3.19 10.66 -7.99
C THR A 354 2.92 11.25 -6.60
N ASN A 355 3.72 10.94 -5.58
CA ASN A 355 3.58 11.55 -4.26
C ASN A 355 3.80 13.07 -4.33
N LEU A 356 4.84 13.52 -5.05
CA LEU A 356 5.12 14.94 -5.25
C LEU A 356 4.02 15.64 -6.05
N LEU A 357 3.45 14.98 -7.06
CA LEU A 357 2.27 15.48 -7.77
C LEU A 357 1.10 15.69 -6.81
N ARG A 358 0.81 14.73 -5.92
CA ARG A 358 -0.28 14.87 -4.95
C ARG A 358 -0.04 16.00 -3.96
N LEU A 359 1.20 16.25 -3.58
CA LEU A 359 1.56 17.44 -2.80
C LEU A 359 1.36 18.72 -3.61
N THR A 360 1.79 18.73 -4.86
CA THR A 360 1.63 19.88 -5.75
C THR A 360 0.16 20.23 -5.99
N GLU A 361 -0.73 19.23 -6.09
CA GLU A 361 -2.18 19.45 -6.16
C GLU A 361 -2.74 20.14 -4.90
N GLU A 362 -2.20 19.84 -3.71
CA GLU A 362 -2.59 20.51 -2.47
C GLU A 362 -2.01 21.94 -2.38
N LEU A 363 -0.82 22.17 -2.93
CA LEU A 363 -0.19 23.49 -3.01
C LEU A 363 -0.86 24.39 -4.06
N CYS A 364 -1.39 23.82 -5.14
CA CYS A 364 -1.93 24.55 -6.29
C CYS A 364 -3.43 24.22 -6.51
N LYS A 365 -4.26 24.50 -5.50
CA LYS A 365 -5.71 24.21 -5.55
C LYS A 365 -6.43 24.99 -6.66
N ALA A 366 -5.94 26.17 -7.01
CA ALA A 366 -6.48 27.03 -8.07
C ALA A 366 -6.14 26.54 -9.50
N LYS A 367 -5.16 25.64 -9.65
CA LYS A 367 -4.67 25.12 -10.95
C LYS A 367 -4.20 26.22 -11.90
N ASP A 368 -3.59 27.26 -11.35
CA ASP A 368 -3.06 28.43 -12.05
C ASP A 368 -1.53 28.40 -12.16
N GLY A 369 -0.89 27.29 -11.75
CA GLY A 369 0.56 27.16 -11.74
C GLY A 369 1.26 27.95 -10.64
N VAL A 370 0.54 28.30 -9.56
CA VAL A 370 1.11 29.00 -8.40
C VAL A 370 0.96 28.11 -7.16
N ALA A 371 2.08 27.71 -6.58
CA ALA A 371 2.15 26.97 -5.33
C ALA A 371 1.96 27.91 -4.14
N VAL A 372 0.95 27.61 -3.32
CA VAL A 372 0.63 28.35 -2.10
C VAL A 372 0.93 27.46 -0.90
N VAL A 373 1.93 27.86 -0.10
CA VAL A 373 2.30 27.18 1.15
C VAL A 373 1.40 27.66 2.28
N ASN A 374 0.20 27.09 2.36
CA ASN A 374 -0.77 27.44 3.40
C ASN A 374 -0.41 26.79 4.75
N MET A 375 0.12 27.60 5.67
CA MET A 375 0.50 27.18 7.02
C MET A 375 -0.69 26.87 7.96
N GLU A 376 -1.93 27.16 7.53
CA GLU A 376 -3.16 26.75 8.22
C GLU A 376 -3.56 25.30 7.89
N ASP A 377 -3.04 24.73 6.79
CA ASP A 377 -3.28 23.33 6.45
C ASP A 377 -2.31 22.44 7.22
N ASP A 378 -2.82 21.60 8.14
CA ASP A 378 -1.99 20.74 9.00
C ASP A 378 -1.00 19.85 8.24
N ALA A 379 -1.34 19.39 7.04
CA ALA A 379 -0.45 18.55 6.24
C ALA A 379 0.70 19.37 5.67
N ILE A 380 0.40 20.55 5.12
CA ILE A 380 1.41 21.47 4.58
C ILE A 380 2.27 22.06 5.70
N ARG A 381 1.67 22.41 6.84
CA ARG A 381 2.37 22.90 8.04
C ARG A 381 3.35 21.86 8.59
N GLY A 382 2.97 20.59 8.56
CA GLY A 382 3.82 19.47 8.98
C GLY A 382 5.00 19.22 8.04
N LEU A 383 4.77 19.36 6.73
CA LEU A 383 5.81 19.25 5.70
C LEU A 383 6.78 20.43 5.70
N THR A 384 6.30 21.64 6.00
CA THR A 384 7.09 22.87 5.89
C THR A 384 8.05 23.00 7.08
N VAL A 385 9.33 22.75 6.83
CA VAL A 385 10.39 22.76 7.84
C VAL A 385 11.17 24.07 7.88
N VAL A 386 11.21 24.79 6.75
CA VAL A 386 11.68 26.18 6.65
C VAL A 386 10.64 26.95 5.83
N LYS A 387 10.26 28.13 6.26
CA LYS A 387 9.40 29.04 5.49
C LYS A 387 10.06 30.41 5.38
N ASP A 388 10.38 30.82 4.16
CA ASP A 388 10.96 32.14 3.85
C ASP A 388 12.19 32.51 4.70
N GLY A 389 13.02 31.51 5.01
CA GLY A 389 14.21 31.68 5.86
C GLY A 389 13.94 31.65 7.38
N GLU A 390 12.78 31.19 7.83
CA GLU A 390 12.52 30.88 9.24
C GLU A 390 12.37 29.37 9.41
N ILE A 391 13.11 28.76 10.34
CA ILE A 391 12.93 27.34 10.67
C ILE A 391 11.60 27.13 11.41
N THR A 392 10.70 26.38 10.80
CA THR A 392 9.34 26.12 11.31
C THR A 392 9.15 24.71 11.88
N TRP A 393 10.23 23.92 11.93
CA TRP A 393 10.31 22.58 12.50
C TRP A 393 10.78 22.60 13.97
N PRO A 394 10.27 21.72 14.85
CA PRO A 394 9.19 20.76 14.62
C PRO A 394 7.81 21.43 14.58
N ALA A 395 6.91 20.86 13.77
CA ALA A 395 5.52 21.33 13.74
C ALA A 395 4.83 21.09 15.09
N PRO A 396 3.92 22.00 15.52
CA PRO A 396 3.10 21.78 16.70
C PRO A 396 2.33 20.45 16.61
N PRO A 397 2.06 19.77 17.75
CA PRO A 397 1.24 18.57 17.75
C PRO A 397 -0.13 18.86 17.14
N ILE A 398 -0.51 18.10 16.11
CA ILE A 398 -1.85 18.18 15.53
C ILE A 398 -2.84 17.73 16.60
N ALA A 399 -3.85 18.56 16.88
CA ALA A 399 -4.95 18.19 17.77
C ALA A 399 -5.59 16.91 17.22
N GLN A 400 -5.37 15.79 17.91
CA GLN A 400 -5.98 14.53 17.50
C GLN A 400 -7.49 14.72 17.60
N ALA A 401 -8.21 14.51 16.49
CA ALA A 401 -9.62 14.21 16.59
C ALA A 401 -9.74 13.08 17.62
N PRO A 402 -10.61 13.19 18.63
CA PRO A 402 -10.72 12.16 19.66
C PRO A 402 -10.83 10.82 18.95
N LYS A 403 -9.99 9.85 19.35
CA LYS A 403 -10.13 8.45 18.91
C LYS A 403 -11.64 8.19 18.91
N PRO A 404 -12.25 7.78 17.77
CA PRO A 404 -13.65 7.42 17.77
C PRO A 404 -13.85 6.57 19.00
N ALA A 405 -14.71 7.03 19.93
CA ALA A 405 -14.95 6.31 21.17
C ALA A 405 -15.10 4.85 20.76
N PRO A 406 -14.30 3.91 21.34
CA PRO A 406 -14.33 2.52 20.92
C PRO A 406 -15.78 2.18 20.75
N LYS A 407 -16.19 1.94 19.49
CA LYS A 407 -17.59 1.76 19.12
C LYS A 407 -18.11 0.82 20.18
N PRO A 408 -19.05 1.25 21.06
CA PRO A 408 -19.25 0.64 22.37
C PRO A 408 -19.19 -0.83 22.14
N ALA A 409 -18.18 -1.49 22.73
CA ALA A 409 -17.90 -2.90 22.49
C ALA A 409 -19.26 -3.54 22.44
N ALA A 410 -19.69 -4.01 21.26
CA ALA A 410 -21.08 -4.37 21.03
C ALA A 410 -21.46 -5.21 22.22
N ALA A 411 -22.32 -4.65 23.10
CA ALA A 411 -22.36 -4.96 24.53
C ALA A 411 -22.13 -6.44 24.66
N VAL A 412 -21.00 -6.84 25.29
CA VAL A 412 -20.49 -8.22 25.28
C VAL A 412 -21.69 -9.13 25.26
N VAL A 413 -22.07 -9.57 24.05
CA VAL A 413 -22.95 -10.69 23.95
C VAL A 413 -22.00 -11.72 24.47
N GLU A 414 -22.23 -12.16 25.71
CA GLU A 414 -21.54 -13.30 26.27
C GLU A 414 -21.27 -14.24 25.11
N GLN A 415 -20.00 -14.45 24.80
CA GLN A 415 -19.61 -15.47 23.86
C GLN A 415 -20.17 -16.77 24.44
N LYS A 416 -21.39 -17.12 24.05
CA LYS A 416 -21.75 -18.52 23.91
C LYS A 416 -20.76 -19.04 22.88
N LYS A 417 -19.80 -19.81 23.37
CA LYS A 417 -18.85 -20.63 22.62
C LYS A 417 -19.46 -21.05 21.28
N GLY A 418 -19.04 -20.39 20.21
CA GLY A 418 -19.30 -20.80 18.83
C GLY A 418 -18.00 -21.31 18.24
N GLY A 419 -17.62 -22.53 18.61
CA GLY A 419 -16.53 -23.22 17.95
C GLY A 419 -16.89 -23.55 16.51
N HIS A 420 -15.90 -23.52 15.61
CA HIS A 420 -15.90 -24.40 14.47
C HIS A 420 -15.85 -25.84 15.01
N GLY A 421 -17.01 -26.47 15.08
CA GLY A 421 -17.19 -27.81 15.62
C GLY A 421 -18.48 -27.87 16.43
N HIS A 422 -19.48 -28.56 15.88
CA HIS A 422 -20.73 -28.98 16.55
C HIS A 422 -21.22 -28.04 17.67
N GLY A 423 -21.57 -26.80 17.31
CA GLY A 423 -22.27 -25.89 18.21
C GLY A 423 -23.76 -25.96 17.93
N ALA A 424 -24.51 -26.68 18.77
CA ALA A 424 -25.95 -26.53 18.80
C ALA A 424 -26.29 -25.06 19.03
N ALA A 425 -26.70 -24.34 17.97
CA ALA A 425 -27.54 -23.17 18.16
C ALA A 425 -28.72 -23.68 18.98
N GLY A 426 -28.78 -23.31 20.27
CA GLY A 426 -29.93 -23.65 21.10
C GLY A 426 -31.19 -23.29 20.31
N PRO A 427 -32.22 -24.15 20.28
CA PRO A 427 -33.37 -23.94 19.43
C PRO A 427 -33.92 -22.54 19.67
N LEU A 428 -34.26 -21.83 18.58
CA LEU A 428 -34.94 -20.53 18.63
C LEU A 428 -36.03 -20.58 19.71
N PRO A 429 -36.19 -19.54 20.55
CA PRO A 429 -37.21 -19.53 21.60
C PRO A 429 -38.56 -19.95 21.00
N ALA A 430 -39.26 -20.89 21.63
CA ALA A 430 -40.46 -21.51 21.05
C ALA A 430 -41.51 -20.47 20.58
N LYS A 431 -41.58 -19.32 21.27
CA LYS A 431 -42.41 -18.18 20.87
C LYS A 431 -41.97 -17.54 19.54
N THR A 432 -40.66 -17.32 19.36
CA THR A 432 -40.10 -16.77 18.12
C THR A 432 -40.27 -17.74 16.97
N LEU A 433 -40.01 -19.04 17.22
CA LEU A 433 -40.23 -20.09 16.24
C LEU A 433 -41.72 -20.15 15.82
N ALA A 434 -42.64 -20.12 16.79
CA ALA A 434 -44.07 -20.10 16.53
C ALA A 434 -44.54 -18.86 15.76
N ILE A 435 -44.00 -17.67 16.06
CA ILE A 435 -44.31 -16.44 15.31
C ILE A 435 -43.81 -16.55 13.87
N ILE A 436 -42.58 -17.04 13.65
CA ILE A 436 -42.04 -17.22 12.30
C ILE A 436 -42.86 -18.24 11.51
N PHE A 437 -43.21 -19.39 12.12
CA PHE A 437 -44.06 -20.38 11.48
C PHE A 437 -45.49 -19.87 11.23
N ALA A 438 -46.06 -19.05 12.13
CA ALA A 438 -47.37 -18.45 11.94
C ALA A 438 -47.36 -17.44 10.78
N ILE A 439 -46.35 -16.57 10.72
CA ILE A 439 -46.18 -15.63 9.61
C ILE A 439 -45.98 -16.38 8.29
N ALA A 440 -45.11 -17.40 8.28
CA ALA A 440 -44.88 -18.23 7.11
C ALA A 440 -46.14 -18.98 6.68
N ALA A 441 -46.94 -19.50 7.63
CA ALA A 441 -48.20 -20.18 7.34
C ALA A 441 -49.26 -19.22 6.78
N VAL A 442 -49.37 -18.00 7.32
CA VAL A 442 -50.26 -16.96 6.79
C VAL A 442 -49.84 -16.53 5.39
N ALA A 443 -48.54 -16.34 5.15
CA ALA A 443 -48.01 -16.04 3.83
C ALA A 443 -48.27 -17.19 2.84
N PHE A 444 -48.06 -18.44 3.26
CA PHE A 444 -48.31 -19.62 2.44
C PHE A 444 -49.81 -19.80 2.13
N TRP A 445 -50.68 -19.55 3.11
CA TRP A 445 -52.13 -19.55 2.92
C TRP A 445 -52.57 -18.46 1.94
N PHE A 446 -52.03 -17.25 2.06
CA PHE A 446 -52.32 -16.16 1.14
C PHE A 446 -51.88 -16.49 -0.29
N ILE A 447 -50.70 -17.08 -0.47
CA ILE A 447 -50.24 -17.55 -1.78
C ILE A 447 -51.18 -18.65 -2.31
N GLY A 448 -51.58 -19.62 -1.48
CA GLY A 448 -52.51 -20.67 -1.88
C GLY A 448 -53.91 -20.18 -2.25
N ALA A 449 -54.42 -19.15 -1.56
CA ALA A 449 -55.76 -18.61 -1.76
C ALA A 449 -55.88 -17.73 -3.01
N TYR A 450 -54.81 -17.04 -3.39
CA TYR A 450 -54.84 -16.03 -4.46
C TYR A 450 -53.99 -16.37 -5.69
N ALA A 451 -53.10 -17.37 -5.62
CA ALA A 451 -52.24 -17.70 -6.77
C ALA A 451 -52.91 -18.70 -7.74
N PRO A 452 -52.65 -18.58 -9.06
CA PRO A 452 -53.09 -19.56 -10.05
C PRO A 452 -52.56 -20.98 -9.78
N VAL A 453 -53.32 -22.02 -10.13
CA VAL A 453 -52.93 -23.43 -9.92
C VAL A 453 -51.58 -23.76 -10.59
N ALA A 454 -51.31 -23.20 -11.78
CA ALA A 454 -50.03 -23.37 -12.47
C ALA A 454 -48.85 -22.77 -11.69
N PHE A 455 -49.07 -21.67 -10.95
CA PHE A 455 -48.05 -21.04 -10.12
C PHE A 455 -47.68 -21.92 -8.92
N LEU A 456 -48.65 -22.60 -8.30
CA LEU A 456 -48.41 -23.45 -7.13
C LEU A 456 -47.40 -24.56 -7.43
N GLY A 457 -47.48 -25.19 -8.61
CA GLY A 457 -46.50 -26.20 -9.04
C GLY A 457 -45.08 -25.63 -9.15
N HIS A 458 -44.91 -24.47 -9.78
CA HIS A 458 -43.61 -23.81 -9.88
C HIS A 458 -43.08 -23.34 -8.52
N PHE A 459 -43.96 -22.86 -7.64
CA PHE A 459 -43.60 -22.41 -6.29
C PHE A 459 -43.11 -23.56 -5.41
N THR A 460 -43.76 -24.73 -5.46
CA THR A 460 -43.28 -25.92 -4.75
C THR A 460 -41.89 -26.34 -5.22
N VAL A 461 -41.65 -26.37 -6.53
CA VAL A 461 -40.32 -26.69 -7.08
C VAL A 461 -39.28 -25.67 -6.63
N PHE A 462 -39.62 -24.38 -6.61
CA PHE A 462 -38.74 -23.31 -6.13
C PHE A 462 -38.33 -23.50 -4.66
N VAL A 463 -39.30 -23.76 -3.77
CA VAL A 463 -39.01 -23.96 -2.33
C VAL A 463 -38.11 -25.18 -2.11
N LEU A 464 -38.38 -26.29 -2.79
CA LEU A 464 -37.53 -27.49 -2.73
C LEU A 464 -36.12 -27.22 -3.29
N ALA A 465 -36.02 -26.48 -4.39
CA ALA A 465 -34.73 -26.10 -4.97
C ALA A 465 -33.90 -25.20 -4.03
N CYS A 466 -34.53 -24.27 -3.30
CA CYS A 466 -33.87 -23.46 -2.28
C CYS A 466 -33.32 -24.33 -1.14
N PHE A 467 -34.09 -25.32 -0.68
CA PHE A 467 -33.64 -26.26 0.36
C PHE A 467 -32.46 -27.11 -0.10
N ILE A 468 -32.54 -27.68 -1.31
CA ILE A 468 -31.43 -28.43 -1.92
C ILE A 468 -30.21 -27.53 -2.08
N GLY A 469 -30.37 -26.32 -2.60
CA GLY A 469 -29.30 -25.35 -2.79
C GLY A 469 -28.60 -25.00 -1.47
N TYR A 470 -29.37 -24.77 -0.40
CA TYR A 470 -28.83 -24.53 0.95
C TYR A 470 -27.96 -25.72 1.41
N MET A 471 -28.48 -26.94 1.31
CA MET A 471 -27.74 -28.14 1.72
C MET A 471 -26.49 -28.39 0.88
N VAL A 472 -26.54 -28.15 -0.43
CA VAL A 472 -25.40 -28.41 -1.33
C VAL A 472 -24.29 -27.39 -1.13
N VAL A 473 -24.61 -26.10 -1.05
CA VAL A 473 -23.61 -25.02 -0.89
C VAL A 473 -22.94 -25.10 0.48
N TRP A 474 -23.66 -25.46 1.53
CA TRP A 474 -23.10 -25.58 2.88
C TRP A 474 -22.05 -26.69 3.02
N ASN A 475 -22.08 -27.68 2.12
CA ASN A 475 -21.15 -28.82 2.12
C ASN A 475 -19.91 -28.59 1.23
N VAL A 476 -19.75 -27.40 0.63
CA VAL A 476 -18.56 -27.09 -0.19
C VAL A 476 -17.37 -26.75 0.71
N THR A 477 -16.20 -27.31 0.40
CA THR A 477 -14.96 -27.00 1.13
C THR A 477 -14.59 -25.51 0.98
N PRO A 478 -14.15 -24.81 2.04
CA PRO A 478 -13.82 -23.38 1.97
C PRO A 478 -12.83 -22.98 0.87
N ALA A 479 -11.87 -23.86 0.57
CA ALA A 479 -10.88 -23.66 -0.50
C ALA A 479 -11.50 -23.59 -1.91
N LEU A 480 -12.73 -24.06 -2.09
CA LEU A 480 -13.44 -24.09 -3.36
C LEU A 480 -14.52 -23.00 -3.49
N HIS A 481 -14.62 -22.06 -2.56
CA HIS A 481 -15.61 -20.97 -2.64
C HIS A 481 -15.44 -20.10 -3.89
N THR A 482 -14.21 -19.78 -4.29
CA THR A 482 -13.95 -18.99 -5.50
C THR A 482 -14.31 -19.76 -6.79
N PRO A 483 -13.89 -21.02 -6.97
CA PRO A 483 -14.44 -21.88 -8.03
C PRO A 483 -15.96 -22.00 -8.01
N LEU A 484 -16.59 -22.13 -6.82
CA LEU A 484 -18.04 -22.22 -6.68
C LEU A 484 -18.73 -20.95 -7.20
N MET A 485 -18.21 -19.76 -6.87
CA MET A 485 -18.72 -18.49 -7.41
C MET A 485 -18.61 -18.41 -8.93
N SER A 486 -17.51 -18.92 -9.50
CA SER A 486 -17.33 -19.00 -10.95
C SER A 486 -18.34 -19.96 -11.62
N VAL A 487 -18.60 -21.11 -10.98
CA VAL A 487 -19.61 -22.10 -11.46
C VAL A 487 -21.01 -21.53 -11.39
N THR A 488 -21.40 -20.88 -10.29
CA THR A 488 -22.75 -20.31 -10.14
C THR A 488 -22.97 -19.18 -11.15
N ASN A 489 -21.93 -18.40 -11.46
CA ASN A 489 -22.00 -17.42 -12.54
C ASN A 489 -22.13 -18.06 -13.93
N ALA A 490 -21.52 -19.23 -14.17
CA ALA A 490 -21.73 -19.95 -15.43
C ALA A 490 -23.18 -20.49 -15.53
N ILE A 491 -23.70 -21.07 -14.46
CA ILE A 491 -25.05 -21.67 -14.38
C ILE A 491 -26.16 -20.62 -14.47
N SER A 492 -25.93 -19.38 -14.00
CA SER A 492 -26.91 -18.29 -14.14
C SER A 492 -27.27 -17.99 -15.60
N SER A 493 -26.48 -18.50 -16.54
CA SER A 493 -26.74 -18.47 -17.99
C SER A 493 -27.97 -19.29 -18.44
N ILE A 494 -28.72 -19.90 -17.52
CA ILE A 494 -30.06 -20.47 -17.79
C ILE A 494 -31.03 -19.42 -18.40
N ILE A 495 -30.73 -18.13 -18.25
CA ILE A 495 -31.40 -17.00 -18.94
C ILE A 495 -31.50 -17.24 -20.46
N ALA A 496 -30.55 -17.96 -21.06
CA ALA A 496 -30.58 -18.34 -22.48
C ALA A 496 -31.87 -19.08 -22.86
N ILE A 497 -32.42 -19.92 -21.98
CA ILE A 497 -33.68 -20.64 -22.22
C ILE A 497 -34.83 -19.64 -22.36
N GLY A 498 -34.88 -18.64 -21.48
CA GLY A 498 -35.88 -17.57 -21.55
C GLY A 498 -35.76 -16.79 -22.85
N ALA A 499 -34.55 -16.43 -23.27
CA ALA A 499 -34.30 -15.76 -24.54
C ALA A 499 -34.73 -16.60 -25.75
N LEU A 500 -34.42 -17.91 -25.77
CA LEU A 500 -34.81 -18.81 -26.86
C LEU A 500 -36.32 -18.94 -27.02
N VAL A 501 -37.07 -19.01 -25.91
CA VAL A 501 -38.55 -19.03 -25.93
C VAL A 501 -39.12 -17.73 -26.48
N GLN A 502 -38.42 -16.59 -26.32
CA GLN A 502 -38.86 -15.32 -26.90
C GLN A 502 -38.53 -15.18 -28.39
N ILE A 503 -37.46 -15.83 -28.86
CA ILE A 503 -37.05 -15.85 -30.27
C ILE A 503 -37.93 -16.80 -31.10
N ALA A 504 -38.27 -17.96 -30.54
CA ALA A 504 -39.10 -18.98 -31.18
C ALA A 504 -40.21 -19.44 -30.21
N PRO A 505 -41.26 -18.63 -30.02
CA PRO A 505 -42.33 -18.95 -29.09
C PRO A 505 -43.08 -20.22 -29.52
N PRO A 506 -43.31 -21.18 -28.60
CA PRO A 506 -44.09 -22.38 -28.91
C PRO A 506 -45.58 -22.04 -29.06
N GLY A 507 -46.13 -22.26 -30.27
CA GLY A 507 -47.54 -22.06 -30.60
C GLY A 507 -47.87 -20.73 -31.29
N THR A 508 -49.08 -20.60 -31.82
CA THR A 508 -49.59 -19.38 -32.50
C THR A 508 -49.77 -18.24 -31.48
N ALA A 509 -48.67 -17.56 -31.13
CA ALA A 509 -48.71 -16.33 -30.36
C ALA A 509 -49.34 -15.21 -31.21
N GLY A 510 -50.46 -14.68 -30.73
CA GLY A 510 -51.41 -13.87 -31.49
C GLY A 510 -50.90 -12.53 -32.04
N THR A 511 -51.68 -12.01 -32.99
CA THR A 511 -51.53 -10.72 -33.65
C THR A 511 -51.62 -9.56 -32.64
N GLY A 512 -50.49 -8.94 -32.30
CA GLY A 512 -50.46 -7.74 -31.43
C GLY A 512 -49.20 -7.53 -30.58
N ARG A 513 -48.23 -8.46 -30.61
CA ARG A 513 -46.95 -8.33 -29.91
C ARG A 513 -45.94 -7.52 -30.75
N PRO A 514 -45.14 -6.59 -30.17
CA PRO A 514 -44.04 -5.93 -30.87
C PRO A 514 -42.91 -6.93 -31.11
N ASP A 515 -43.09 -7.75 -32.15
CA ASP A 515 -42.32 -8.97 -32.39
C ASP A 515 -40.83 -8.68 -32.62
N GLU A 516 -40.53 -7.65 -33.41
CA GLU A 516 -39.16 -7.26 -33.75
C GLU A 516 -38.35 -6.77 -32.54
N LEU A 517 -38.92 -5.90 -31.70
CA LEU A 517 -38.21 -5.36 -30.53
C LEU A 517 -37.89 -6.47 -29.53
N ILE A 518 -38.86 -7.35 -29.25
CA ILE A 518 -38.65 -8.45 -28.31
C ILE A 518 -37.66 -9.45 -28.88
N ARG A 519 -37.68 -9.71 -30.19
CA ARG A 519 -36.71 -10.57 -30.86
C ARG A 519 -35.29 -10.02 -30.78
N TRP A 520 -35.09 -8.72 -30.98
CA TRP A 520 -33.77 -8.08 -30.83
C TRP A 520 -33.27 -8.11 -29.39
N LEU A 521 -34.14 -7.83 -28.41
CA LEU A 521 -33.78 -7.91 -27.00
C LEU A 521 -33.43 -9.35 -26.59
N ALA A 522 -34.20 -10.33 -27.05
CA ALA A 522 -33.92 -11.73 -26.80
C ALA A 522 -32.63 -12.20 -27.47
N PHE A 523 -32.34 -11.75 -28.70
CA PHE A 523 -31.08 -12.01 -29.37
C PHE A 523 -29.89 -11.42 -28.60
N ALA A 524 -29.97 -10.16 -28.17
CA ALA A 524 -28.94 -9.52 -27.36
C ALA A 524 -28.72 -10.25 -26.03
N ALA A 525 -29.81 -10.64 -25.34
CA ALA A 525 -29.75 -11.45 -24.13
C ALA A 525 -29.06 -12.80 -24.37
N LEU A 526 -29.33 -13.46 -25.50
CA LEU A 526 -28.69 -14.73 -25.87
C LEU A 526 -27.18 -14.57 -26.09
N VAL A 527 -26.76 -13.52 -26.78
CA VAL A 527 -25.34 -13.21 -27.01
C VAL A 527 -24.61 -12.96 -25.69
N LEU A 528 -25.14 -12.07 -24.84
CA LEU A 528 -24.54 -11.75 -23.54
C LEU A 528 -24.48 -12.98 -22.63
N THR A 529 -25.53 -13.79 -22.64
CA THR A 529 -25.61 -15.01 -21.86
C THR A 529 -24.61 -16.06 -22.35
N ALA A 530 -24.39 -16.18 -23.65
CA ALA A 530 -23.37 -17.07 -24.21
C ALA A 530 -21.97 -16.67 -23.73
N VAL A 531 -21.63 -15.38 -23.75
CA VAL A 531 -20.34 -14.88 -23.22
C VAL A 531 -20.17 -15.25 -21.76
N ASN A 532 -21.20 -15.05 -20.94
CA ASN A 532 -21.16 -15.40 -19.52
C ASN A 532 -21.00 -16.91 -19.29
N MET A 533 -21.71 -17.74 -20.07
CA MET A 533 -21.63 -19.20 -20.00
C MET A 533 -20.22 -19.71 -20.35
N PHE A 534 -19.69 -19.32 -21.51
CA PHE A 534 -18.38 -19.77 -21.97
C PHE A 534 -17.26 -19.23 -21.07
N GLY A 535 -17.32 -17.95 -20.69
CA GLY A 535 -16.35 -17.34 -19.79
C GLY A 535 -16.36 -18.00 -18.41
N GLY A 536 -17.54 -18.18 -17.82
CA GLY A 536 -17.71 -18.80 -16.51
C GLY A 536 -17.17 -20.24 -16.46
N PHE A 537 -17.50 -21.08 -17.45
CA PHE A 537 -16.97 -22.45 -17.49
C PHE A 537 -15.46 -22.50 -17.80
N ALA A 538 -14.95 -21.62 -18.66
CA ALA A 538 -13.51 -21.56 -18.96
C ALA A 538 -12.68 -21.16 -17.73
N VAL A 539 -13.12 -20.13 -17.01
CA VAL A 539 -12.47 -19.68 -15.77
C VAL A 539 -12.57 -20.74 -14.69
N THR A 540 -13.75 -21.33 -14.49
CA THR A 540 -13.94 -22.44 -13.55
C THR A 540 -12.96 -23.58 -13.84
N ARG A 541 -12.88 -24.02 -15.09
CA ARG A 541 -11.98 -25.10 -15.50
C ARG A 541 -10.52 -24.76 -15.22
N ARG A 542 -10.10 -23.52 -15.52
CA ARG A 542 -8.74 -23.04 -15.22
C ARG A 542 -8.47 -23.01 -13.71
N MET A 543 -9.43 -22.54 -12.92
CA MET A 543 -9.33 -22.52 -11.45
C MET A 543 -9.20 -23.94 -10.88
N LEU A 544 -10.09 -24.86 -11.27
CA LEU A 544 -10.04 -26.24 -10.80
C LEU A 544 -8.78 -26.97 -11.28
N ALA A 545 -8.25 -26.66 -12.47
CA ALA A 545 -6.99 -27.22 -12.95
C ALA A 545 -5.79 -26.83 -12.07
N MET A 546 -5.80 -25.64 -11.45
CA MET A 546 -4.76 -25.24 -10.49
C MET A 546 -4.79 -26.05 -9.19
N PHE A 547 -5.90 -26.75 -8.89
CA PHE A 547 -6.05 -27.63 -7.73
C PHE A 547 -5.71 -29.10 -8.04
N ARG A 548 -5.47 -29.48 -9.30
CA ARG A 548 -4.98 -30.82 -9.66
C ARG A 548 -3.47 -30.87 -9.38
N LYS A 549 -3.07 -31.79 -8.49
CA LYS A 549 -1.67 -32.11 -8.20
C LYS A 549 -1.00 -32.84 -9.36
#